data_AF-A0A165NDR9-F1
#
_entry.id   AF-A0A165NDR9-F1
#
_cell.length_a   1.000
_cell.length_b   1.000
_cell.length_c   1.000
_cell.angle_alpha   90.00
_cell.angle_beta   90.00
_cell.angle_gamma   90.00
#
_symmetry.space_group_name_H-M   'P 1'
#
loop_
_entity.id
_entity.type
_entity.pdbx_description
1 polymer ?
#
loop_
_entity_poly.entity_id
_entity_poly.type
_entity_poly.pdbx_seq_one_letter_code
_entity_poly.pdbx_strand_id
1 'polypeptide(L)'
;MSKKSRKVVAGEYDVVIVGGGVGGITVGVFTSRYGLSTLILDRGRSSLGRIAHLENFPGFPGGIDTPTFQKLLHAQAERVGCEITREKAVEATQTEDGFRIETETGDEYATESLVAAAKYGREWLETLDEGEFLGDDGGVDINWEEHKRYGRTSVDGLYFAGRLGTAEDQAVVAAGQAGETALGLIHDVRRDEGLPEDLATHYTDWVFVEGSVIDGDWEAHVRKEFPERVGDADLSEARFDELQSQYVERKVEQAISPSEQRKRRRDGHRHLVEHIDDDAVLERAEEIKTERSSGLDDERQ
;
A
#
# COMPACT_ATOMS: atom_id res chain seq x y z
N MET A 1 19.70 -34.10 -22.34
CA MET A 1 18.67 -33.89 -21.31
C MET A 1 19.30 -33.06 -20.19
N SER A 2 19.15 -31.75 -20.27
CA SER A 2 19.70 -30.83 -19.26
C SER A 2 18.84 -30.93 -18.01
N LYS A 3 19.43 -31.32 -16.88
CA LYS A 3 18.77 -31.24 -15.57
C LYS A 3 18.55 -29.75 -15.28
N LYS A 4 17.32 -29.25 -15.40
CA LYS A 4 16.96 -27.93 -14.84
C LYS A 4 17.30 -28.01 -13.35
N SER A 5 18.38 -27.33 -12.97
CA SER A 5 18.67 -27.03 -11.57
C SER A 5 17.43 -26.39 -10.99
N ARG A 6 16.84 -26.99 -9.97
CA ARG A 6 15.73 -26.39 -9.22
C ARG A 6 16.30 -25.12 -8.57
N LYS A 7 16.01 -23.95 -9.16
CA LYS A 7 16.38 -22.65 -8.56
C LYS A 7 15.77 -22.61 -7.16
N VAL A 8 16.57 -22.15 -6.20
CA VAL A 8 16.14 -22.05 -4.80
C VAL A 8 15.37 -20.74 -4.68
N VAL A 9 14.14 -20.80 -4.17
CA VAL A 9 13.34 -19.61 -3.88
C VAL A 9 14.01 -18.84 -2.74
N ALA A 10 14.32 -17.57 -2.98
CA ALA A 10 14.89 -16.65 -2.01
C ALA A 10 13.86 -16.25 -0.93
N GLY A 11 12.57 -16.14 -1.29
CA GLY A 11 11.47 -15.91 -0.36
C GLY A 11 10.08 -16.11 -0.97
N GLU A 12 9.09 -16.37 -0.12
CA GLU A 12 7.67 -16.47 -0.48
C GLU A 12 6.92 -15.34 0.24
N TYR A 13 6.05 -14.64 -0.50
CA TYR A 13 5.28 -13.49 0.00
C TYR A 13 3.86 -13.55 -0.52
N ASP A 14 2.89 -13.08 0.27
CA ASP A 14 1.50 -12.95 -0.18
C ASP A 14 1.41 -12.00 -1.38
N VAL A 15 2.20 -10.92 -1.34
CA VAL A 15 2.25 -9.90 -2.41
C VAL A 15 3.68 -9.55 -2.80
N VAL A 16 4.02 -9.64 -4.09
CA VAL A 16 5.24 -9.05 -4.67
C VAL A 16 4.89 -7.88 -5.57
N ILE A 17 5.57 -6.76 -5.36
CA ILE A 17 5.36 -5.50 -6.07
C ILE A 17 6.64 -5.15 -6.82
N VAL A 18 6.56 -5.01 -8.15
CA VAL A 18 7.70 -4.57 -8.96
C VAL A 18 7.62 -3.06 -9.16
N GLY A 19 8.47 -2.33 -8.43
CA GLY A 19 8.69 -0.88 -8.56
C GLY A 19 8.43 -0.08 -7.28
N GLY A 20 9.49 0.41 -6.62
CA GLY A 20 9.42 1.24 -5.39
C GLY A 20 9.16 2.73 -5.60
N GLY A 21 8.36 3.08 -6.62
CA GLY A 21 7.82 4.44 -6.80
C GLY A 21 6.60 4.70 -5.92
N VAL A 22 5.97 5.87 -6.07
CA VAL A 22 4.75 6.25 -5.30
C VAL A 22 3.67 5.18 -5.38
N GLY A 23 3.42 4.64 -6.58
CA GLY A 23 2.40 3.61 -6.78
C GLY A 23 2.70 2.33 -6.00
N GLY A 24 3.88 1.74 -6.19
CA GLY A 24 4.24 0.49 -5.52
C GLY A 24 4.34 0.63 -4.00
N ILE A 25 4.89 1.75 -3.51
CA ILE A 25 4.91 2.04 -2.07
C ILE A 25 3.50 2.18 -1.51
N THR A 26 2.59 2.85 -2.23
CA THR A 26 1.21 2.99 -1.77
C THR A 26 0.54 1.63 -1.64
N VAL A 27 0.71 0.75 -2.64
CA VAL A 27 0.20 -0.63 -2.56
C VAL A 27 0.82 -1.37 -1.37
N GLY A 28 2.14 -1.31 -1.21
CA GLY A 28 2.83 -2.01 -0.13
C GLY A 28 2.41 -1.55 1.27
N VAL A 29 2.13 -0.25 1.44
CA VAL A 29 1.58 0.27 2.70
C VAL A 29 0.20 -0.33 2.98
N PHE A 30 -0.68 -0.39 1.99
CA PHE A 30 -2.04 -0.88 2.18
C PHE A 30 -2.07 -2.38 2.46
N THR A 31 -1.34 -3.19 1.68
CA THR A 31 -1.31 -4.65 1.84
C THR A 31 -0.62 -5.06 3.15
N SER A 32 0.49 -4.41 3.51
CA SER A 32 1.16 -4.69 4.79
C SER A 32 0.30 -4.27 5.99
N ARG A 33 -0.44 -3.16 5.90
CA ARG A 33 -1.40 -2.76 6.94
C ARG A 33 -2.59 -3.71 7.06
N TYR A 34 -2.98 -4.35 5.96
CA TYR A 34 -3.99 -5.43 5.98
C TYR A 34 -3.45 -6.70 6.66
N GLY A 35 -2.12 -6.88 6.69
CA GLY A 35 -1.46 -8.01 7.33
C GLY A 35 -0.78 -8.97 6.35
N LEU A 36 -0.73 -8.63 5.06
CA LEU A 36 -0.07 -9.44 4.04
C LEU A 36 1.44 -9.24 4.07
N SER A 37 2.19 -10.34 4.06
CA SER A 37 3.62 -10.31 3.79
C SER A 37 3.86 -9.74 2.41
N THR A 38 4.49 -8.56 2.36
CA THR A 38 4.63 -7.78 1.13
C THR A 38 6.08 -7.45 0.86
N LEU A 39 6.54 -7.75 -0.37
CA LEU A 39 7.86 -7.39 -0.87
C LEU A 39 7.75 -6.37 -2.01
N ILE A 40 8.55 -5.31 -1.95
CA ILE A 40 8.77 -4.38 -3.05
C ILE A 40 10.17 -4.59 -3.64
N LEU A 41 10.22 -4.91 -4.93
CA LEU A 41 11.45 -4.92 -5.72
C LEU A 41 11.68 -3.52 -6.32
N ASP A 42 12.61 -2.76 -5.75
CA ASP A 42 12.94 -1.40 -6.19
C ASP A 42 14.34 -1.26 -6.81
N ARG A 43 14.38 -1.15 -8.14
CA ARG A 43 15.62 -0.84 -8.88
C ARG A 43 16.13 0.60 -8.70
N GLY A 44 15.47 1.43 -7.89
CA GLY A 44 15.91 2.78 -7.53
C GLY A 44 15.86 3.80 -8.67
N ARG A 45 14.96 3.61 -9.66
CA ARG A 45 14.80 4.50 -10.82
C ARG A 45 13.39 5.10 -10.93
N SER A 46 12.84 5.54 -9.80
CA SER A 46 11.57 6.27 -9.77
C SER A 46 11.61 7.53 -10.65
N SER A 47 10.50 7.84 -11.32
CA SER A 47 10.36 9.06 -12.14
C SER A 47 10.47 10.34 -11.32
N LEU A 48 10.18 10.28 -10.02
CA LEU A 48 10.36 11.39 -9.08
C LEU A 48 11.80 11.91 -9.04
N GLY A 49 12.80 11.04 -9.25
CA GLY A 49 14.21 11.46 -9.24
C GLY A 49 14.59 12.42 -10.38
N ARG A 50 13.67 12.73 -11.31
CA ARG A 50 13.88 13.67 -12.42
C ARG A 50 13.33 15.07 -12.17
N ILE A 51 12.49 15.26 -11.16
CA ILE A 51 11.90 16.56 -10.84
C ILE A 51 12.65 17.18 -9.65
N ALA A 52 12.83 18.49 -9.67
CA ALA A 52 13.59 19.21 -8.63
C ALA A 52 12.81 19.32 -7.32
N HIS A 53 11.49 19.51 -7.40
CA HIS A 53 10.64 19.81 -6.26
C HIS A 53 9.19 19.41 -6.56
N LEU A 54 8.48 18.90 -5.56
CA LEU A 54 7.10 18.44 -5.66
C LEU A 54 6.18 19.40 -4.90
N GLU A 55 5.42 20.21 -5.63
CA GLU A 55 4.57 21.27 -5.04
C GLU A 55 3.08 20.90 -4.97
N ASN A 56 2.67 19.86 -5.69
CA ASN A 56 1.26 19.51 -5.89
C ASN A 56 0.84 18.21 -5.19
N PHE A 57 1.61 17.76 -4.19
CA PHE A 57 1.22 16.65 -3.32
C PHE A 57 0.67 17.22 -1.98
N PRO A 58 -0.62 17.03 -1.67
CA PRO A 58 -1.22 17.56 -0.45
C PRO A 58 -0.50 17.09 0.82
N GLY A 59 -0.41 17.97 1.81
CA GLY A 59 0.28 17.71 3.08
C GLY A 59 1.65 18.37 3.21
N PHE A 60 2.18 18.94 2.13
CA PHE A 60 3.44 19.70 2.13
C PHE A 60 3.17 21.18 1.78
N PRO A 61 2.95 22.07 2.78
CA PRO A 61 2.50 23.45 2.53
C PRO A 61 3.43 24.30 1.66
N GLY A 62 4.74 24.01 1.69
CA GLY A 62 5.74 24.64 0.84
C GLY A 62 6.21 23.76 -0.32
N GLY A 63 5.56 22.61 -0.55
CA GLY A 63 6.11 21.50 -1.34
C GLY A 63 7.21 20.73 -0.60
N ILE A 64 7.83 19.79 -1.29
CA ILE A 64 8.91 18.95 -0.76
C ILE A 64 9.90 18.56 -1.87
N ASP A 65 11.19 18.45 -1.54
CA ASP A 65 12.19 17.92 -2.47
C ASP A 65 12.01 16.41 -2.69
N THR A 66 12.36 15.93 -3.88
CA THR A 66 12.07 14.52 -4.23
C THR A 66 12.91 13.48 -3.50
N PRO A 67 14.20 13.69 -3.19
CA PRO A 67 14.94 12.78 -2.31
C PRO A 67 14.29 12.60 -0.94
N THR A 68 13.88 13.68 -0.27
CA THR A 68 13.23 13.61 1.05
C THR A 68 11.87 12.93 0.95
N PHE A 69 11.07 13.27 -0.06
CA PHE A 69 9.79 12.61 -0.29
C PHE A 69 9.92 11.10 -0.52
N GLN A 70 10.91 10.66 -1.30
CA GLN A 70 11.19 9.23 -1.50
C GLN A 70 11.59 8.51 -0.20
N LYS A 71 12.44 9.14 0.63
CA LYS A 71 12.81 8.58 1.94
C LYS A 71 11.60 8.42 2.85
N LEU A 72 10.73 9.44 2.92
CA LEU A 72 9.50 9.39 3.70
C LEU A 72 8.57 8.27 3.24
N LEU A 73 8.42 8.09 1.92
CA LEU A 73 7.64 7.00 1.35
C LEU A 73 8.17 5.62 1.75
N HIS A 74 9.49 5.41 1.61
CA HIS A 74 10.14 4.14 1.98
C HIS A 74 10.03 3.88 3.49
N ALA A 75 10.32 4.88 4.32
CA ALA A 75 10.20 4.78 5.78
C ALA A 75 8.77 4.44 6.23
N GLN A 76 7.75 4.98 5.53
CA GLN A 76 6.36 4.64 5.81
C GLN A 76 6.04 3.16 5.52
N ALA A 77 6.49 2.64 4.37
CA ALA A 77 6.29 1.25 4.00
C ALA A 77 7.00 0.29 4.95
N GLU A 78 8.28 0.53 5.24
CA GLU A 78 9.06 -0.29 6.19
C GLU A 78 8.43 -0.30 7.58
N ARG A 79 7.96 0.86 8.06
CA ARG A 79 7.32 0.99 9.37
C ARG A 79 6.06 0.12 9.52
N VAL A 80 5.34 -0.15 8.44
CA VAL A 80 4.14 -1.00 8.46
C VAL A 80 4.44 -2.46 8.13
N GLY A 81 5.73 -2.84 8.01
CA GLY A 81 6.16 -4.22 7.79
C GLY A 81 6.38 -4.61 6.34
N CYS A 82 6.33 -3.66 5.40
CA CYS A 82 6.67 -3.93 4.00
C CYS A 82 8.18 -4.12 3.86
N GLU A 83 8.60 -5.19 3.21
CA GLU A 83 10.01 -5.39 2.85
C GLU A 83 10.30 -4.67 1.54
N ILE A 84 11.45 -4.00 1.47
CA ILE A 84 11.92 -3.30 0.26
C ILE A 84 13.32 -3.77 -0.06
N THR A 85 13.47 -4.43 -1.20
CA THR A 85 14.78 -4.90 -1.68
C THR A 85 15.19 -4.12 -2.91
N ARG A 86 16.46 -3.70 -2.95
CA ARG A 86 17.01 -2.95 -4.06
C ARG A 86 17.41 -3.87 -5.22
N GLU A 87 16.43 -4.43 -5.91
CA GLU A 87 16.61 -5.37 -7.01
C GLU A 87 15.78 -4.99 -8.23
N LYS A 88 16.27 -5.38 -9.41
CA LYS A 88 15.54 -5.29 -10.67
C LYS A 88 14.94 -6.66 -11.00
N ALA A 89 13.62 -6.73 -11.12
CA ALA A 89 12.96 -7.89 -11.74
C ALA A 89 13.37 -8.00 -13.22
N VAL A 90 13.65 -9.23 -13.66
CA VAL A 90 14.06 -9.54 -15.05
C VAL A 90 13.06 -10.43 -15.77
N GLU A 91 12.31 -11.26 -15.04
CA GLU A 91 11.30 -12.16 -15.60
C GLU A 91 10.23 -12.46 -14.54
N ALA A 92 8.96 -12.54 -14.93
CA ALA A 92 7.89 -13.08 -14.10
C ALA A 92 7.14 -14.18 -14.84
N THR A 93 7.04 -15.36 -14.24
CA THR A 93 6.34 -16.50 -14.82
C THR A 93 5.11 -16.84 -13.99
N GLN A 94 3.98 -17.10 -14.65
CA GLN A 94 2.81 -17.65 -13.99
C GLN A 94 3.03 -19.13 -13.64
N THR A 95 2.53 -19.53 -12.49
CA THR A 95 2.60 -20.88 -11.93
C THR A 95 1.19 -21.35 -11.58
N GLU A 96 1.03 -22.61 -11.14
CA GLU A 96 -0.28 -23.14 -10.72
C GLU A 96 -0.87 -22.37 -9.53
N ASP A 97 -0.02 -21.88 -8.63
CA ASP A 97 -0.41 -21.24 -7.37
C ASP A 97 -0.06 -19.73 -7.32
N GLY A 98 0.08 -19.07 -8.47
CA GLY A 98 0.43 -17.64 -8.55
C GLY A 98 1.60 -17.35 -9.47
N PHE A 99 2.65 -16.67 -8.99
CA PHE A 99 3.76 -16.15 -9.78
C PHE A 99 5.14 -16.45 -9.20
N ARG A 100 6.13 -16.45 -10.08
CA ARG A 100 7.55 -16.53 -9.75
C ARG A 100 8.30 -15.40 -10.43
N ILE A 101 9.03 -14.60 -9.67
CA ILE A 101 9.74 -13.41 -10.12
C ILE A 101 11.23 -13.65 -9.98
N GLU A 102 11.96 -13.63 -11.09
CA GLU A 102 13.42 -13.66 -11.11
C GLU A 102 13.98 -12.24 -11.13
N THR A 103 15.07 -12.03 -10.41
CA THR A 103 15.77 -10.74 -10.33
C THR A 103 17.13 -10.78 -11.01
N GLU A 104 17.72 -9.60 -11.24
CA GLU A 104 19.03 -9.47 -11.88
C GLU A 104 20.19 -10.10 -11.09
N THR A 105 20.01 -10.32 -9.79
CA THR A 105 20.98 -11.01 -8.92
C THR A 105 20.87 -12.54 -9.02
N GLY A 106 19.82 -13.05 -9.68
CA GLY A 106 19.48 -14.46 -9.77
C GLY A 106 18.62 -14.98 -8.62
N ASP A 107 18.20 -14.09 -7.70
CA ASP A 107 17.24 -14.42 -6.65
C ASP A 107 15.84 -14.57 -7.24
N GLU A 108 15.04 -15.43 -6.61
CA GLU A 108 13.73 -15.81 -7.10
C GLU A 108 12.69 -15.73 -5.99
N TYR A 109 11.61 -15.01 -6.22
CA TYR A 109 10.53 -14.82 -5.24
C TYR A 109 9.23 -15.44 -5.75
N ALA A 110 8.46 -16.07 -4.88
CA ALA A 110 7.14 -16.58 -5.21
C ALA A 110 6.03 -15.78 -4.52
N THR A 111 4.89 -15.65 -5.19
CA THR A 111 3.74 -14.91 -4.67
C THR A 111 2.42 -15.36 -5.26
N GLU A 112 1.33 -15.24 -4.51
CA GLU A 112 -0.02 -15.42 -5.04
C GLU A 112 -0.47 -14.17 -5.81
N SER A 113 -0.12 -12.97 -5.34
CA SER A 113 -0.50 -11.69 -5.95
C SER A 113 0.69 -10.87 -6.43
N LEU A 114 0.73 -10.54 -7.72
CA LEU A 114 1.79 -9.76 -8.35
C LEU A 114 1.29 -8.37 -8.76
N VAL A 115 2.04 -7.33 -8.41
CA VAL A 115 1.70 -5.95 -8.76
C VAL A 115 2.79 -5.31 -9.62
N ALA A 116 2.45 -4.95 -10.85
CA ALA A 116 3.30 -4.13 -11.70
C ALA A 116 3.09 -2.65 -11.39
N ALA A 117 4.09 -2.01 -10.78
CA ALA A 117 4.10 -0.59 -10.44
C ALA A 117 5.25 0.19 -11.11
N ALA A 118 6.09 -0.49 -11.90
CA ALA A 118 7.23 0.09 -12.57
C ALA A 118 6.84 0.72 -13.92
N LYS A 119 6.90 2.06 -14.00
CA LYS A 119 6.67 2.80 -15.26
C LYS A 119 7.62 2.41 -16.40
N TYR A 120 8.86 2.07 -16.07
CA TYR A 120 9.95 1.82 -17.02
C TYR A 120 10.64 0.49 -16.71
N GLY A 121 11.16 -0.18 -17.75
CA GLY A 121 11.85 -1.47 -17.60
C GLY A 121 10.86 -2.58 -17.32
N ARG A 122 9.99 -2.84 -18.30
CA ARG A 122 8.81 -3.72 -18.21
C ARG A 122 9.03 -5.06 -18.90
N GLU A 123 10.24 -5.31 -19.35
CA GLU A 123 10.62 -6.51 -20.11
C GLU A 123 10.34 -7.79 -19.28
N TRP A 124 10.29 -7.68 -17.95
CA TRP A 124 9.94 -8.78 -17.05
C TRP A 124 8.49 -9.28 -17.20
N LEU A 125 7.59 -8.52 -17.84
CA LEU A 125 6.20 -8.91 -18.11
C LEU A 125 6.05 -9.76 -19.38
N GLU A 126 7.08 -9.88 -20.22
CA GLU A 126 6.99 -10.51 -21.56
C GLU A 126 6.43 -11.93 -21.55
N THR A 127 6.63 -12.66 -20.45
CA THR A 127 6.21 -14.05 -20.29
C THR A 127 4.80 -14.20 -19.72
N LEU A 128 4.14 -13.10 -19.33
CA LEU A 128 2.76 -13.08 -18.84
C LEU A 128 1.80 -12.70 -19.97
N ASP A 129 0.66 -13.39 -20.04
CA ASP A 129 -0.40 -13.14 -21.03
C ASP A 129 0.12 -13.08 -22.48
N GLU A 130 1.04 -13.98 -22.84
CA GLU A 130 1.70 -14.02 -24.16
C GLU A 130 2.39 -12.70 -24.58
N GLY A 131 2.68 -11.82 -23.62
CA GLY A 131 3.27 -10.51 -23.87
C GLY A 131 2.27 -9.46 -24.35
N GLU A 132 0.96 -9.73 -24.32
CA GLU A 132 -0.08 -8.80 -24.77
C GLU A 132 -0.04 -7.46 -24.02
N PHE A 133 0.48 -7.44 -22.80
CA PHE A 133 0.70 -6.21 -22.04
C PHE A 133 1.76 -5.30 -22.64
N LEU A 134 2.60 -5.73 -23.59
CA LEU A 134 3.65 -4.90 -24.17
C LEU A 134 3.24 -4.52 -25.59
N GLY A 135 2.76 -3.29 -25.75
CA GLY A 135 2.43 -2.74 -27.06
C GLY A 135 3.66 -2.63 -27.97
N ASP A 136 3.43 -2.56 -29.28
CA ASP A 136 4.47 -2.53 -30.32
C ASP A 136 5.49 -1.36 -30.17
N ASP A 137 5.11 -0.27 -29.50
CA ASP A 137 5.98 0.88 -29.19
C ASP A 137 6.70 0.75 -27.84
N GLY A 138 6.62 -0.42 -27.21
CA GLY A 138 7.06 -0.69 -25.86
C GLY A 138 6.17 -0.05 -24.80
N GLY A 139 5.02 0.55 -25.16
CA GLY A 139 3.93 0.98 -24.27
C GLY A 139 3.24 -0.21 -23.60
N VAL A 140 2.28 0.04 -22.69
CA VAL A 140 1.41 -1.06 -22.24
C VAL A 140 0.14 -0.97 -23.07
N ASP A 141 -0.06 -1.92 -23.97
CA ASP A 141 -1.33 -2.07 -24.67
C ASP A 141 -2.27 -2.74 -23.68
N ILE A 142 -3.15 -1.93 -23.11
CA ILE A 142 -4.11 -2.43 -22.14
C ILE A 142 -5.45 -2.28 -22.85
N ASN A 143 -6.06 -3.39 -23.22
CA ASN A 143 -7.41 -3.39 -23.74
C ASN A 143 -8.35 -3.00 -22.59
N TRP A 144 -8.62 -1.70 -22.51
CA TRP A 144 -9.28 -1.08 -21.38
C TRP A 144 -10.77 -1.39 -21.27
N GLU A 145 -11.42 -2.10 -22.19
CA GLU A 145 -12.88 -2.16 -22.23
C GLU A 145 -13.54 -3.17 -21.25
N GLU A 146 -12.83 -4.17 -20.68
CA GLU A 146 -13.49 -5.20 -19.83
C GLU A 146 -12.95 -5.42 -18.40
N HIS A 147 -11.78 -4.89 -17.98
CA HIS A 147 -11.16 -5.20 -16.66
C HIS A 147 -11.15 -4.04 -15.62
N LYS A 148 -12.10 -3.10 -15.75
CA LYS A 148 -12.00 -1.67 -15.35
C LYS A 148 -11.97 -1.22 -13.87
N ARG A 149 -11.82 -2.03 -12.81
CA ARG A 149 -11.82 -1.47 -11.43
C ARG A 149 -10.73 -2.04 -10.54
N TYR A 150 -10.02 -1.14 -9.86
CA TYR A 150 -8.96 -1.46 -8.91
C TYR A 150 -7.72 -2.14 -9.52
N GLY A 151 -7.33 -1.76 -10.74
CA GLY A 151 -6.04 -2.17 -11.33
C GLY A 151 -5.91 -3.65 -11.71
N ARG A 152 -6.99 -4.43 -11.76
CA ARG A 152 -6.97 -5.83 -12.20
C ARG A 152 -6.58 -5.97 -13.69
N THR A 153 -5.94 -7.08 -14.03
CA THR A 153 -5.62 -7.45 -15.42
C THR A 153 -6.44 -8.65 -15.90
N SER A 154 -6.19 -9.11 -17.12
CA SER A 154 -6.69 -10.37 -17.69
C SER A 154 -6.13 -11.60 -16.98
N VAL A 155 -4.96 -11.48 -16.35
CA VAL A 155 -4.29 -12.55 -15.60
C VAL A 155 -4.71 -12.47 -14.13
N ASP A 156 -5.30 -13.55 -13.63
CA ASP A 156 -5.73 -13.66 -12.24
C ASP A 156 -4.54 -13.50 -11.28
N GLY A 157 -4.74 -12.73 -10.21
CA GLY A 157 -3.68 -12.35 -9.26
C GLY A 157 -2.66 -11.31 -9.78
N LEU A 158 -2.74 -10.83 -11.03
CA LEU A 158 -1.89 -9.76 -11.55
C LEU A 158 -2.62 -8.41 -11.58
N TYR A 159 -1.97 -7.39 -11.00
CA TYR A 159 -2.49 -6.03 -10.89
C TYR A 159 -1.53 -4.98 -11.41
N PHE A 160 -2.06 -3.88 -11.94
CA PHE A 160 -1.32 -2.70 -12.38
C PHE A 160 -1.61 -1.50 -11.48
N ALA A 161 -0.52 -0.85 -11.01
CA ALA A 161 -0.58 0.30 -10.13
C ALA A 161 0.17 1.53 -10.70
N GLY A 162 -0.22 2.71 -10.23
CA GLY A 162 0.26 4.00 -10.72
C GLY A 162 0.02 4.18 -12.22
N ARG A 163 1.06 4.58 -12.94
CA ARG A 163 0.97 4.91 -14.38
C ARG A 163 0.49 3.73 -15.24
N LEU A 164 0.80 2.50 -14.81
CA LEU A 164 0.35 1.29 -15.49
C LEU A 164 -1.16 1.07 -15.31
N GLY A 165 -1.68 1.38 -14.13
CA GLY A 165 -3.10 1.27 -13.81
C GLY A 165 -3.95 2.46 -14.27
N THR A 166 -3.61 3.12 -15.38
CA THR A 166 -4.23 4.36 -15.96
C THR A 166 -3.88 5.70 -15.32
N ALA A 167 -3.12 5.77 -14.23
CA ALA A 167 -2.89 7.07 -13.59
C ALA A 167 -2.12 8.03 -14.51
N GLU A 168 -2.54 9.29 -14.56
CA GLU A 168 -1.77 10.35 -15.21
C GLU A 168 -0.41 10.56 -14.52
N ASP A 169 0.53 11.22 -15.20
CA ASP A 169 1.91 11.46 -14.72
C ASP A 169 1.98 12.52 -13.59
N GLN A 170 1.26 12.27 -12.50
CA GLN A 170 1.19 13.09 -11.29
C GLN A 170 1.29 12.21 -10.05
N ALA A 171 2.15 12.57 -9.09
CA ALA A 171 2.43 11.73 -7.93
C ALA A 171 1.17 11.41 -7.11
N VAL A 172 0.31 12.40 -6.86
CA VAL A 172 -0.94 12.22 -6.09
C VAL A 172 -1.97 11.36 -6.84
N VAL A 173 -2.03 11.47 -8.17
CA VAL A 173 -2.95 10.66 -8.99
C VAL A 173 -2.48 9.21 -9.03
N ALA A 174 -1.17 8.98 -9.18
CA ALA A 174 -0.57 7.66 -9.10
C ALA A 174 -0.76 7.02 -7.72
N ALA A 175 -0.67 7.80 -6.62
CA ALA A 175 -0.99 7.31 -5.28
C ALA A 175 -2.47 6.92 -5.15
N GLY A 176 -3.39 7.75 -5.63
CA GLY A 176 -4.83 7.46 -5.57
C GLY A 176 -5.20 6.17 -6.30
N GLN A 177 -4.75 6.03 -7.56
CA GLN A 177 -4.98 4.82 -8.36
C GLN A 177 -4.31 3.59 -7.73
N ALA A 178 -3.12 3.74 -7.15
CA ALA A 178 -2.46 2.65 -6.45
C ALA A 178 -3.21 2.25 -5.17
N GLY A 179 -3.80 3.20 -4.45
CA GLY A 179 -4.69 2.93 -3.33
C GLY A 179 -5.93 2.14 -3.75
N GLU A 180 -6.53 2.49 -4.90
CA GLU A 180 -7.58 1.66 -5.50
C GLU A 180 -7.06 0.25 -5.81
N THR A 181 -5.90 0.14 -6.46
CA THR A 181 -5.31 -1.16 -6.79
C THR A 181 -5.13 -2.05 -5.55
N ALA A 182 -4.60 -1.47 -4.47
CA ALA A 182 -4.42 -2.19 -3.22
C ALA A 182 -5.74 -2.63 -2.59
N LEU A 183 -6.78 -1.79 -2.63
CA LEU A 183 -8.12 -2.18 -2.18
C LEU A 183 -8.68 -3.32 -3.04
N GLY A 184 -8.48 -3.28 -4.36
CA GLY A 184 -8.86 -4.37 -5.26
C GLY A 184 -8.26 -5.70 -4.86
N LEU A 185 -6.93 -5.71 -4.68
CA LEU A 185 -6.19 -6.87 -4.23
C LEU A 185 -6.70 -7.37 -2.88
N ILE A 186 -6.87 -6.49 -1.89
CA ILE A 186 -7.40 -6.86 -0.57
C ILE A 186 -8.83 -7.43 -0.68
N HIS A 187 -9.67 -6.90 -1.58
CA HIS A 187 -11.00 -7.44 -1.80
C HIS A 187 -10.94 -8.86 -2.39
N ASP A 188 -10.01 -9.13 -3.31
CA ASP A 188 -9.81 -10.45 -3.90
C ASP A 188 -9.36 -11.45 -2.83
N VAL A 189 -8.31 -11.12 -2.06
CA VAL A 189 -7.85 -11.94 -0.93
C VAL A 189 -8.99 -12.26 0.04
N ARG A 190 -9.80 -11.25 0.39
CA ARG A 190 -10.95 -11.43 1.28
C ARG A 190 -12.01 -12.37 0.71
N ARG A 191 -12.25 -12.33 -0.61
CA ARG A 191 -13.15 -13.28 -1.26
C ARG A 191 -12.59 -14.70 -1.23
N ASP A 192 -11.30 -14.85 -1.46
CA ASP A 192 -10.63 -16.14 -1.46
C ASP A 192 -10.62 -16.78 -0.05
N GLU A 193 -10.62 -15.95 1.00
CA GLU A 193 -10.87 -16.35 2.39
C GLU A 193 -12.35 -16.75 2.68
N GLY A 194 -13.23 -16.67 1.68
CA GLY A 194 -14.64 -17.04 1.77
C GLY A 194 -15.52 -16.00 2.45
N LEU A 195 -15.16 -14.72 2.40
CA LEU A 195 -16.04 -13.62 2.80
C LEU A 195 -17.08 -13.35 1.69
N PRO A 196 -18.35 -13.07 2.04
CA PRO A 196 -19.36 -12.59 1.09
C PRO A 196 -18.92 -11.31 0.37
N GLU A 197 -19.37 -11.11 -0.88
CA GLU A 197 -18.95 -9.99 -1.74
C GLU A 197 -19.06 -8.62 -1.07
N ASP A 198 -20.22 -8.30 -0.50
CA ASP A 198 -20.46 -7.00 0.14
C ASP A 198 -19.57 -6.80 1.37
N LEU A 199 -19.28 -7.88 2.10
CA LEU A 199 -18.41 -7.83 3.27
C LEU A 199 -16.94 -7.73 2.87
N ALA A 200 -16.53 -8.45 1.82
CA ALA A 200 -15.16 -8.46 1.29
C ALA A 200 -14.75 -7.10 0.75
N THR A 201 -15.66 -6.40 0.06
CA THR A 201 -15.43 -5.06 -0.50
C THR A 201 -15.57 -3.93 0.53
N HIS A 202 -16.13 -4.21 1.71
CA HIS A 202 -16.20 -3.25 2.80
C HIS A 202 -14.97 -3.33 3.71
N TYR A 203 -13.83 -2.83 3.24
CA TYR A 203 -12.58 -2.75 4.01
C TYR A 203 -12.27 -1.33 4.49
N THR A 204 -11.99 -1.18 5.78
CA THR A 204 -11.50 0.05 6.40
C THR A 204 -10.58 -0.31 7.56
N ASP A 205 -9.47 0.40 7.72
CA ASP A 205 -8.45 0.19 8.76
C ASP A 205 -8.22 1.46 9.60
N TRP A 206 -9.25 2.30 9.68
CA TRP A 206 -9.23 3.56 10.40
C TRP A 206 -8.99 3.30 11.88
N VAL A 207 -8.20 4.17 12.51
CA VAL A 207 -7.89 4.09 13.93
C VAL A 207 -8.65 5.19 14.66
N PHE A 208 -9.50 4.79 15.59
CA PHE A 208 -10.31 5.68 16.42
C PHE A 208 -9.74 5.79 17.82
N VAL A 209 -10.15 6.82 18.56
CA VAL A 209 -9.82 6.93 19.99
C VAL A 209 -11.01 6.42 20.79
N GLU A 210 -10.76 5.67 21.84
CA GLU A 210 -11.79 5.28 22.81
C GLU A 210 -12.59 6.52 23.28
N GLY A 211 -13.92 6.41 23.23
CA GLY A 211 -14.83 7.49 23.62
C GLY A 211 -15.07 8.59 22.57
N SER A 212 -14.43 8.56 21.39
CA SER A 212 -14.74 9.52 20.31
C SER A 212 -15.88 9.06 19.40
N VAL A 213 -15.87 7.77 19.06
CA VAL A 213 -16.83 7.09 18.19
C VAL A 213 -17.26 5.77 18.82
N ILE A 214 -16.32 5.12 19.50
CA ILE A 214 -16.50 3.87 20.23
C ILE A 214 -16.86 4.20 21.67
N ASP A 215 -18.16 4.23 21.97
CA ASP A 215 -18.71 4.43 23.31
C ASP A 215 -19.30 3.12 23.89
N GLY A 216 -19.99 3.21 25.03
CA GLY A 216 -20.52 2.04 25.75
C GLY A 216 -21.55 1.19 24.98
N ASP A 217 -22.10 1.70 23.87
CA ASP A 217 -23.06 0.97 23.01
C ASP A 217 -22.49 0.62 21.63
N TRP A 218 -21.19 0.86 21.41
CA TRP A 218 -20.55 0.69 20.11
C TRP A 218 -20.62 -0.75 19.59
N GLU A 219 -20.37 -1.75 20.43
CA GLU A 219 -20.47 -3.15 20.01
C GLU A 219 -21.88 -3.49 19.54
N ALA A 220 -22.91 -3.06 20.27
CA ALA A 220 -24.30 -3.30 19.88
C ALA A 220 -24.66 -2.58 18.58
N HIS A 221 -24.14 -1.36 18.38
CA HIS A 221 -24.28 -0.62 17.14
C HIS A 221 -23.63 -1.36 15.96
N VAL A 222 -22.38 -1.81 16.10
CA VAL A 222 -21.65 -2.57 15.07
C VAL A 222 -22.38 -3.87 14.72
N ARG A 223 -22.87 -4.61 15.73
CA ARG A 223 -23.68 -5.81 15.51
C ARG A 223 -24.97 -5.51 14.75
N LYS A 224 -25.61 -4.38 15.02
CA LYS A 224 -26.84 -3.94 14.34
C LYS A 224 -26.59 -3.56 12.88
N GLU A 225 -25.43 -2.98 12.55
CA GLU A 225 -25.06 -2.65 11.17
C GLU A 225 -24.58 -3.87 10.37
N PHE A 226 -24.08 -4.90 11.03
CA PHE A 226 -23.47 -6.06 10.37
C PHE A 226 -24.33 -6.73 9.28
N PRO A 227 -25.66 -6.94 9.45
CA PRO A 227 -26.51 -7.46 8.37
C PRO A 227 -26.42 -6.65 7.07
N GLU A 228 -26.34 -5.32 7.15
CA GLU A 228 -26.20 -4.45 5.97
C GLU A 228 -24.83 -4.61 5.30
N ARG A 229 -23.80 -5.03 6.04
CA ARG A 229 -22.45 -5.29 5.51
C ARG A 229 -22.36 -6.63 4.79
N VAL A 230 -23.17 -7.61 5.19
CA VAL A 230 -23.23 -8.94 4.57
C VAL A 230 -24.09 -8.92 3.31
N GLY A 231 -25.07 -8.01 3.25
CA GLY A 231 -25.96 -7.84 2.11
C GLY A 231 -26.90 -9.04 1.93
N ASP A 232 -27.10 -9.46 0.68
CA ASP A 232 -28.05 -10.53 0.31
C ASP A 232 -27.42 -11.95 0.35
N ALA A 233 -26.27 -12.11 1.01
CA ALA A 233 -25.57 -13.40 1.04
C ALA A 233 -26.36 -14.48 1.81
N ASP A 234 -26.52 -15.66 1.20
CA ASP A 234 -27.16 -16.81 1.81
C ASP A 234 -26.18 -17.55 2.74
N LEU A 235 -26.25 -17.23 4.04
CA LEU A 235 -25.37 -17.79 5.07
C LEU A 235 -26.16 -18.67 6.04
N SER A 236 -25.53 -19.75 6.50
CA SER A 236 -26.04 -20.47 7.67
C SER A 236 -25.96 -19.57 8.92
N GLU A 237 -26.86 -19.80 9.88
CA GLU A 237 -26.87 -19.06 11.16
C GLU A 237 -25.50 -19.10 11.85
N ALA A 238 -24.85 -20.27 11.87
CA ALA A 238 -23.52 -20.42 12.45
C ALA A 238 -22.43 -19.59 11.73
N ARG A 239 -22.47 -19.51 10.39
CA ARG A 239 -21.50 -18.71 9.62
C ARG A 239 -21.76 -17.21 9.78
N PHE A 240 -23.03 -16.82 9.86
CA PHE A 240 -23.40 -15.43 10.12
C PHE A 240 -22.87 -14.96 11.49
N ASP A 241 -23.09 -15.74 12.54
CA ASP A 241 -22.65 -15.41 13.91
C ASP A 241 -21.12 -15.37 14.03
N GLU A 242 -20.44 -16.29 13.34
CA GLU A 242 -18.96 -16.31 13.25
C GLU A 242 -18.44 -15.01 12.62
N LEU A 243 -18.94 -14.66 11.42
CA LEU A 243 -18.50 -13.46 10.71
C LEU A 243 -18.86 -12.17 11.45
N GLN A 244 -20.04 -12.12 12.11
CA GLN A 244 -20.42 -10.98 12.93
C GLN A 244 -19.45 -10.78 14.08
N SER A 245 -19.08 -11.86 14.77
CA SER A 245 -18.16 -11.81 15.90
C SER A 245 -16.77 -11.33 15.47
N GLN A 246 -16.24 -11.85 14.36
CA GLN A 246 -14.96 -11.40 13.78
C GLN A 246 -15.01 -9.92 13.35
N TYR A 247 -16.12 -9.49 12.75
CA TYR A 247 -16.29 -8.09 12.35
C TYR A 247 -16.32 -7.14 13.55
N VAL A 248 -17.04 -7.51 14.60
CA VAL A 248 -17.11 -6.75 15.86
C VAL A 248 -15.73 -6.65 16.51
N GLU A 249 -15.03 -7.77 16.64
CA GLU A 249 -13.68 -7.81 17.23
C GLU A 249 -12.73 -6.86 16.49
N ARG A 250 -12.68 -6.95 15.15
CA ARG A 250 -11.89 -6.04 14.32
C ARG A 250 -12.27 -4.57 14.53
N LYS A 251 -13.56 -4.25 14.67
CA LYS A 251 -14.01 -2.87 14.93
C LYS A 251 -13.64 -2.37 16.32
N VAL A 252 -13.55 -3.25 17.31
CA VAL A 252 -13.07 -2.91 18.64
C VAL A 252 -11.55 -2.68 18.63
N GLU A 253 -10.78 -3.51 17.91
CA GLU A 253 -9.33 -3.35 17.77
C GLU A 253 -8.91 -2.05 17.05
N GLN A 254 -9.82 -1.46 16.28
CA GLN A 254 -9.63 -0.13 15.68
C GLN A 254 -9.63 1.00 16.72
N ALA A 255 -10.11 0.76 17.94
CA ALA A 255 -10.04 1.70 19.05
C ALA A 255 -8.65 1.66 19.71
N ILE A 256 -8.04 2.82 19.89
CA ILE A 256 -6.84 2.97 20.72
C ILE A 256 -7.12 3.87 21.92
N SER A 257 -6.43 3.58 23.02
CA SER A 257 -6.50 4.46 24.19
C SER A 257 -5.95 5.86 23.88
N PRO A 258 -6.40 6.91 24.61
CA PRO A 258 -5.82 8.25 24.50
C PRO A 258 -4.30 8.29 24.75
N SER A 259 -3.78 7.35 25.54
CA SER A 259 -2.34 7.25 25.80
C SER A 259 -1.56 6.74 24.58
N GLU A 260 -2.13 5.76 23.86
CA GLU A 260 -1.57 5.23 22.62
C GLU A 260 -1.66 6.27 21.50
N GLN A 261 -2.76 7.04 21.43
CA GLN A 261 -2.86 8.17 20.49
C GLN A 261 -1.74 9.19 20.70
N ARG A 262 -1.46 9.58 21.96
CA ARG A 262 -0.35 10.49 22.30
C ARG A 262 1.02 9.90 21.92
N LYS A 263 1.21 8.61 22.15
CA LYS A 263 2.44 7.90 21.75
C LYS A 263 2.61 7.93 20.22
N ARG A 264 1.60 7.51 19.46
CA ARG A 264 1.63 7.52 17.99
C ARG A 264 1.85 8.92 17.42
N ARG A 265 1.26 9.96 18.01
CA ARG A 265 1.51 11.36 17.62
C ARG A 265 2.98 11.72 17.79
N ARG A 266 3.56 11.45 18.96
CA ARG A 266 4.97 11.76 19.24
C ARG A 266 5.91 10.99 18.32
N ASP A 267 5.64 9.71 18.12
CA ASP A 267 6.48 8.85 17.28
C ASP A 267 6.37 9.27 15.81
N GLY A 268 5.16 9.63 15.34
CA GLY A 268 4.96 10.21 14.00
C GLY A 268 5.70 11.53 13.79
N HIS A 269 5.65 12.45 14.76
CA HIS A 269 6.44 13.69 14.69
C HIS A 269 7.95 13.41 14.64
N ARG A 270 8.42 12.42 15.41
CA ARG A 270 9.84 12.05 15.42
C ARG A 270 10.32 11.55 14.06
N HIS A 271 9.55 10.67 13.44
CA HIS A 271 9.85 10.18 12.10
C HIS A 271 9.88 11.32 11.07
N LEU A 272 8.99 12.31 11.17
CA LEU A 272 9.07 13.48 10.30
C LEU A 272 10.36 14.29 10.54
N VAL A 273 10.72 14.54 11.80
CA VAL A 273 11.94 15.29 12.15
C VAL A 273 13.21 14.59 11.65
N GLU A 274 13.26 13.26 11.62
CA GLU A 274 14.37 12.48 11.05
C GLU A 274 14.62 12.74 9.55
N HIS A 275 13.70 13.43 8.88
CA HIS A 275 13.76 13.75 7.45
C HIS A 275 13.74 15.26 7.16
N ILE A 276 13.69 16.12 8.18
CA ILE A 276 13.76 17.58 8.00
C ILE A 276 15.22 18.03 8.10
N ASP A 277 15.56 19.13 7.45
CA ASP A 277 16.88 19.76 7.56
C ASP A 277 17.22 20.13 9.02
N ASP A 278 18.35 19.61 9.53
CA ASP A 278 18.82 19.83 10.89
C ASP A 278 19.02 21.33 11.21
N ASP A 279 19.49 22.13 10.24
CA ASP A 279 19.70 23.56 10.44
C ASP A 279 18.35 24.28 10.60
N ALA A 280 17.34 23.90 9.82
CA ALA A 280 15.99 24.43 9.98
C ALA A 280 15.35 24.03 11.32
N VAL A 281 15.62 22.82 11.80
CA VAL A 281 15.18 22.36 13.13
C VAL A 281 15.84 23.19 14.24
N LEU A 282 17.16 23.42 14.16
CA LEU A 282 17.90 24.22 15.13
C LEU A 282 17.46 25.68 15.13
N GLU A 283 17.27 26.29 13.95
CA GLU A 283 16.75 27.64 13.79
C GLU A 283 15.37 27.78 14.47
N ARG A 284 14.43 26.88 14.15
CA ARG A 284 13.10 26.91 14.77
C ARG A 284 13.16 26.67 16.28
N ALA A 285 14.09 25.85 16.76
CA ALA A 285 14.27 25.62 18.20
C ALA A 285 14.71 26.90 18.93
N GLU A 286 15.60 27.70 18.35
CA GLU A 286 16.02 28.99 18.92
C GLU A 286 14.90 30.04 18.88
N GLU A 287 14.10 30.07 17.81
CA GLU A 287 12.90 30.91 17.75
C GLU A 287 11.92 30.59 18.88
N ILE A 288 11.62 29.30 19.09
CA ILE A 288 10.71 28.84 20.16
C ILE A 288 11.26 29.23 21.55
N LYS A 289 12.58 29.11 21.78
CA LYS A 289 13.19 29.55 23.05
C LYS A 289 13.01 31.05 23.26
N THR A 290 13.18 31.84 22.19
CA THR A 290 13.01 33.30 22.21
C THR A 290 11.55 33.68 22.48
N GLU A 291 10.59 33.07 21.77
CA GLU A 291 9.14 33.24 21.95
C GLU A 291 8.73 32.97 23.41
N ARG A 292 9.22 31.87 24.00
CA ARG A 292 8.95 31.53 25.41
C ARG A 292 9.57 32.50 26.40
N SER A 293 10.80 32.96 26.15
CA SER A 293 11.49 33.91 27.04
C SER A 293 10.89 35.32 27.04
N SER A 294 10.20 35.70 25.95
CA SER A 294 9.56 37.01 25.77
C SER A 294 8.11 37.07 26.25
N GLY A 295 7.53 35.97 26.71
CA GLY A 295 6.14 35.91 27.20
C GLY A 295 5.07 35.97 26.10
N LEU A 296 5.45 35.83 24.84
CA LEU A 296 4.54 35.87 23.67
C LEU A 296 3.70 34.58 23.50
N ASP A 297 3.94 33.55 24.31
CA ASP A 297 3.32 32.23 24.21
C ASP A 297 1.91 32.16 24.86
N ASP A 298 1.50 33.15 25.68
CA ASP A 298 0.21 33.12 26.40
C ASP A 298 -1.02 33.44 25.52
N GLU A 299 -0.83 33.87 24.26
CA GLU A 299 -1.93 34.24 23.35
C GLU A 299 -2.25 33.23 22.23
N ARG A 300 -1.55 32.07 22.15
CA ARG A 300 -1.69 31.12 21.01
C ARG A 300 -2.09 29.67 21.38
N GLN A 301 -2.60 29.41 22.59
CA GLN A 301 -3.18 28.10 22.95
C GLN A 301 -4.70 28.08 22.84
#